data_AF-A0A7V4HQ20-F1
#
_entry.id   AF-A0A7V4HQ20-F1
#
_cell.length_a   1.000
_cell.length_b   1.000
_cell.length_c   1.000
_cell.angle_alpha   90.00
_cell.angle_beta   90.00
_cell.angle_gamma   90.00
#
_symmetry.space_group_name_H-M   'P 1'
#
loop_
_entity.id
_entity.type
_entity.pdbx_description
1 polymer ?
#
loop_
_entity_poly.entity_id
_entity_poly.type
_entity_poly.pdbx_seq_one_letter_code
_entity_poly.pdbx_strand_id
1 'polypeptide(L)'
;MILSRWGMAGRIGLVAAFAVGGAAFVAGFAGEANDALRREIAALVRQLDADQFAIRQQAFARLQQLRTRPDAAMAMAEEFQRALLAPETPFEVRRQVERLASGLPRATVDPREVATTEEIERLVAQLDDDQYGVRLGATRRLEWLLERPESVGAIYGRLKARLNDPGLSLDARRWIEPVCVKARGAWLSSDPRTWRLPAVSPSQIETWIEQLARPAPAADPTTSSRDRETALRELQDLLARDEYAAQVQKALEGRLALGTLDARAARDLTGLLDLCRPAMVAEYWQGRRHLNTQHLWIGVPKREGQAERASHFDYVDDHTAFCVSGQNLSPGNHRVGIALAHPKAFGAMFHLVNLSTPRQKMRYASLSQRDSRERLAQITRRTLGELLAARQRLSLEELFLLEQLDPTEVSRFAGEYVLLVDDQAIPEDAARAYVGRPPTPGHNPMGSLYDSVLASRHGMLCFLLALDGDKAAMPNLLRALEKNRFLPPTAKAPHRLPWIAALAIAARDPWPGSDAWLAPLVEKTDALIVGREPAPELGATAAAILLARRGEELPLFGLKAVADPLLERIGLTGYRFAFPDARQRVLQWWSAHQPKPFP
;
A
#
# COMPACT_ATOMS: atom_id res chain seq x y z
N MET A 1 -49.07 -22.51 -65.50
CA MET A 1 -48.10 -22.55 -66.62
C MET A 1 -46.70 -22.48 -66.00
N ILE A 2 -45.93 -23.57 -65.83
CA ILE A 2 -45.21 -24.38 -66.86
C ILE A 2 -44.23 -23.42 -67.60
N LEU A 3 -42.89 -23.47 -67.54
CA LEU A 3 -41.84 -24.50 -67.37
C LEU A 3 -40.54 -23.82 -66.86
N SER A 4 -39.86 -24.33 -65.83
CA SER A 4 -38.62 -25.14 -65.87
C SER A 4 -37.42 -24.58 -66.65
N ARG A 5 -36.28 -24.40 -65.95
CA ARG A 5 -34.99 -24.96 -66.38
C ARG A 5 -34.03 -25.15 -65.19
N TRP A 6 -33.50 -26.37 -65.13
CA TRP A 6 -32.48 -26.86 -64.20
C TRP A 6 -31.08 -26.40 -64.59
N GLY A 7 -30.15 -26.39 -63.62
CA GLY A 7 -28.76 -26.82 -63.87
C GLY A 7 -27.65 -26.14 -63.08
N MET A 8 -27.02 -26.93 -62.18
CA MET A 8 -25.69 -26.82 -61.54
C MET A 8 -25.52 -25.76 -60.42
N ALA A 9 -25.56 -26.12 -59.13
CA ALA A 9 -24.67 -27.00 -58.35
C ALA A 9 -23.26 -26.41 -58.11
N GLY A 10 -22.96 -26.03 -56.86
CA GLY A 10 -21.63 -25.56 -56.47
C GLY A 10 -21.48 -25.09 -55.03
N ARG A 11 -21.78 -25.95 -54.04
CA ARG A 11 -21.23 -25.97 -52.66
C ARG A 11 -21.22 -24.65 -51.85
N ILE A 12 -22.29 -24.42 -51.09
CA ILE A 12 -22.24 -23.66 -49.83
C ILE A 12 -22.85 -24.57 -48.75
N GLY A 13 -22.03 -25.03 -47.81
CA GLY A 13 -22.50 -25.85 -46.69
C GLY A 13 -21.34 -26.36 -45.82
N LEU A 14 -21.42 -26.02 -44.53
CA LEU A 14 -20.59 -26.47 -43.40
C LEU A 14 -19.10 -26.05 -43.41
N VAL A 15 -18.74 -25.03 -42.62
CA VAL A 15 -17.87 -25.15 -41.42
C VAL A 15 -18.12 -23.93 -40.55
N ALA A 16 -19.13 -24.01 -39.67
CA ALA A 16 -19.37 -23.04 -38.60
C ALA A 16 -19.75 -23.80 -37.32
N ALA A 17 -18.82 -24.62 -36.82
CA ALA A 17 -18.96 -25.31 -35.53
C ALA A 17 -17.62 -25.92 -35.09
N PHE A 18 -16.55 -25.13 -34.84
CA PHE A 18 -15.37 -25.65 -34.12
C PHE A 18 -14.57 -24.63 -33.29
N ALA A 19 -15.08 -23.43 -33.04
CA ALA A 19 -14.33 -22.38 -32.31
C ALA A 19 -14.82 -22.08 -30.88
N VAL A 20 -15.78 -22.85 -30.34
CA VAL A 20 -16.33 -22.61 -28.97
C VAL A 20 -15.86 -23.66 -27.95
N GLY A 21 -15.21 -24.75 -28.38
CA GLY A 21 -14.71 -25.79 -27.46
C GLY A 21 -13.32 -25.54 -26.87
N GLY A 22 -12.44 -24.78 -27.55
CA GLY A 22 -11.02 -24.69 -27.18
C GLY A 22 -10.72 -23.83 -25.95
N ALA A 23 -11.44 -22.72 -25.76
CA ALA A 23 -11.18 -21.80 -24.65
C ALA A 23 -11.65 -22.37 -23.30
N ALA A 24 -12.74 -23.15 -23.28
CA ALA A 24 -13.22 -23.82 -22.08
C ALA A 24 -12.37 -25.05 -21.70
N PHE A 25 -11.85 -25.79 -22.70
CA PHE A 25 -10.99 -26.95 -22.46
C PHE A 25 -9.61 -26.54 -21.92
N VAL A 26 -8.97 -25.50 -22.50
CA VAL A 26 -7.65 -25.03 -22.04
C VAL A 26 -7.71 -24.39 -20.65
N ALA A 27 -8.81 -23.70 -20.31
CA ALA A 27 -9.03 -23.19 -18.96
C ALA A 27 -9.26 -24.31 -17.93
N GLY A 28 -9.94 -25.40 -18.32
CA GLY A 28 -10.16 -26.58 -17.48
C GLY A 28 -8.86 -27.33 -17.15
N PHE A 29 -8.01 -27.60 -18.15
CA PHE A 29 -6.72 -28.26 -17.94
C PHE A 29 -5.73 -27.44 -17.11
N ALA A 30 -5.69 -26.12 -17.31
CA ALA A 30 -4.85 -25.23 -16.50
C ALA A 30 -5.31 -25.17 -15.04
N GLY A 31 -6.64 -25.21 -14.80
CA GLY A 31 -7.22 -25.29 -13.46
C GLY A 31 -6.87 -26.61 -12.74
N GLU A 32 -7.06 -27.74 -13.42
CA GLU A 32 -6.77 -29.08 -12.86
C GLU A 32 -5.29 -29.28 -12.53
N ALA A 33 -4.38 -28.82 -13.40
CA ALA A 33 -2.94 -28.90 -13.15
C ALA A 33 -2.53 -28.05 -11.94
N ASN A 34 -3.13 -26.87 -11.78
CA ASN A 34 -2.86 -25.98 -10.65
C ASN A 34 -3.42 -26.56 -9.33
N ASP A 35 -4.60 -27.19 -9.36
CA ASP A 35 -5.19 -27.86 -8.20
C ASP A 35 -4.45 -29.14 -7.81
N ALA A 36 -3.88 -29.86 -8.78
CA ALA A 36 -2.99 -30.98 -8.51
C ALA A 36 -1.69 -30.50 -7.81
N LEU A 37 -1.10 -29.41 -8.29
CA LEU A 37 0.09 -28.80 -7.71
C LEU A 37 -0.17 -28.31 -6.27
N ARG A 38 -1.28 -27.61 -6.03
CA ARG A 38 -1.70 -27.21 -4.68
C ARG A 38 -1.85 -28.39 -3.73
N ARG A 39 -2.49 -29.48 -4.19
CA ARG A 39 -2.63 -30.71 -3.40
C ARG A 39 -1.28 -31.37 -3.09
N GLU A 40 -0.36 -31.41 -4.06
CA GLU A 40 1.01 -31.89 -3.86
C GLU A 40 1.71 -31.06 -2.77
N ILE A 41 1.70 -29.73 -2.90
CA ILE A 41 2.33 -28.82 -1.93
C ILE A 41 1.73 -29.01 -0.53
N ALA A 42 0.40 -29.04 -0.41
CA ALA A 42 -0.26 -29.24 0.88
C ALA A 42 0.08 -30.61 1.51
N ALA A 43 0.22 -31.67 0.71
CA ALA A 43 0.65 -32.97 1.19
C ALA A 43 2.11 -32.96 1.67
N LEU A 44 3.00 -32.31 0.93
CA LEU A 44 4.40 -32.14 1.32
C LEU A 44 4.54 -31.35 2.62
N VAL A 45 3.76 -30.28 2.80
CA VAL A 45 3.76 -29.51 4.04
C VAL A 45 3.33 -30.37 5.23
N ARG A 46 2.29 -31.22 5.09
CA ARG A 46 1.90 -32.18 6.14
C ARG A 46 3.01 -33.20 6.44
N GLN A 47 3.73 -33.65 5.42
CA GLN A 47 4.83 -34.60 5.58
C GLN A 47 6.05 -34.01 6.30
N LEU A 48 6.18 -32.69 6.40
CA LEU A 48 7.20 -32.05 7.25
C LEU A 48 7.00 -32.38 8.73
N ASP A 49 5.81 -32.83 9.13
CA ASP A 49 5.48 -33.25 10.49
C ASP A 49 5.53 -34.78 10.70
N ALA A 50 5.91 -35.55 9.68
CA ALA A 50 5.88 -37.01 9.79
C ALA A 50 6.88 -37.51 10.86
N ASP A 51 6.52 -38.56 11.62
CA ASP A 51 7.39 -39.14 12.65
C ASP A 51 8.75 -39.59 12.10
N GLN A 52 8.77 -40.08 10.86
CA GLN A 52 9.97 -40.58 10.20
C GLN A 52 10.81 -39.43 9.62
N PHE A 53 12.06 -39.31 10.09
CA PHE A 53 13.02 -38.30 9.63
C PHE A 53 13.24 -38.31 8.11
N ALA A 54 13.28 -39.49 7.50
CA ALA A 54 13.47 -39.65 6.05
C ALA A 54 12.33 -39.00 5.25
N ILE A 55 11.08 -39.13 5.72
CA ILE A 55 9.91 -38.52 5.07
C ILE A 55 9.99 -36.99 5.16
N ARG A 56 10.34 -36.45 6.34
CA ARG A 56 10.52 -34.99 6.52
C ARG A 56 11.60 -34.42 5.59
N GLN A 57 12.74 -35.09 5.49
CA GLN A 57 13.84 -34.71 4.59
C GLN A 57 13.42 -34.72 3.12
N GLN A 58 12.73 -35.77 2.67
CA GLN A 58 12.24 -35.88 1.30
C GLN A 58 11.23 -34.79 0.97
N ALA A 59 10.28 -34.53 1.88
CA ALA A 59 9.29 -33.48 1.71
C ALA A 59 9.93 -32.09 1.62
N PHE A 60 10.90 -31.78 2.50
CA PHE A 60 11.63 -30.52 2.46
C PHE A 60 12.43 -30.34 1.17
N ALA A 61 13.17 -31.36 0.73
CA ALA A 61 13.93 -31.33 -0.52
C ALA A 61 13.01 -31.13 -1.73
N ARG A 62 11.84 -31.78 -1.75
CA ARG A 62 10.86 -31.61 -2.82
C ARG A 62 10.27 -30.20 -2.84
N LEU A 63 9.96 -29.61 -1.69
CA LEU A 63 9.51 -28.21 -1.62
C LEU A 63 10.59 -27.22 -2.09
N GLN A 64 11.87 -27.49 -1.83
CA GLN A 64 12.97 -26.68 -2.37
C GLN A 64 13.06 -26.75 -3.90
N GLN A 65 12.85 -27.93 -4.49
CA GLN A 65 12.79 -28.08 -5.95
C GLN A 65 11.60 -27.33 -6.57
N LEU A 66 10.44 -27.36 -5.92
CA LEU A 66 9.27 -26.60 -6.39
C LEU A 66 9.52 -25.09 -6.31
N ARG A 67 10.28 -24.61 -5.33
CA ARG A 67 10.60 -23.17 -5.19
C ARG A 67 11.39 -22.60 -6.37
N THR A 68 12.18 -23.41 -7.09
CA THR A 68 12.93 -22.94 -8.26
C THR A 68 12.06 -22.79 -9.51
N ARG A 69 10.79 -23.21 -9.44
CA ARG A 69 9.84 -23.18 -10.54
C ARG A 69 8.96 -21.91 -10.48
N PRO A 70 9.03 -21.01 -11.47
CA PRO A 70 8.25 -19.77 -11.46
C PRO A 70 6.73 -20.01 -11.44
N ASP A 71 6.25 -21.08 -12.08
CA ASP A 71 4.85 -21.49 -12.14
C ASP A 71 4.30 -21.98 -10.79
N ALA A 72 5.17 -22.46 -9.89
CA ALA A 72 4.78 -22.94 -8.56
C ALA A 72 4.80 -21.85 -7.48
N ALA A 73 5.41 -20.69 -7.74
CA ALA A 73 5.71 -19.69 -6.73
C ALA A 73 4.45 -19.16 -6.00
N MET A 74 3.37 -18.87 -6.74
CA MET A 74 2.12 -18.38 -6.15
C MET A 74 1.38 -19.46 -5.37
N ALA A 75 1.25 -20.67 -5.94
CA ALA A 75 0.60 -21.80 -5.27
C ALA A 75 1.32 -22.18 -3.97
N MET A 76 2.66 -22.18 -3.99
CA MET A 76 3.47 -22.38 -2.78
C MET A 76 3.23 -21.30 -1.74
N ALA A 77 3.23 -20.02 -2.14
CA ALA A 77 3.00 -18.91 -1.24
C ALA A 77 1.63 -19.03 -0.55
N GLU A 78 0.58 -19.39 -1.29
CA GLU A 78 -0.76 -19.60 -0.74
C GLU A 78 -0.83 -20.76 0.27
N GLU A 79 -0.30 -21.94 -0.08
CA GLU A 79 -0.32 -23.09 0.84
C GLU A 79 0.54 -22.87 2.08
N PHE A 80 1.70 -22.22 1.93
CA PHE A 80 2.55 -21.85 3.06
C PHE A 80 1.83 -20.85 3.96
N GLN A 81 1.15 -19.87 3.40
CA GLN A 81 0.33 -18.94 4.19
C GLN A 81 -0.76 -19.71 4.96
N ARG A 82 -1.47 -20.65 4.33
CA ARG A 82 -2.47 -21.49 5.03
C ARG A 82 -1.86 -22.29 6.18
N ALA A 83 -0.73 -22.94 5.95
CA ALA A 83 -0.03 -23.70 6.99
C ALA A 83 0.45 -22.83 8.15
N LEU A 84 0.91 -21.60 7.87
CA LEU A 84 1.32 -20.65 8.92
C LEU A 84 0.13 -20.07 9.69
N LEU A 85 -1.07 -20.04 9.10
CA LEU A 85 -2.30 -19.58 9.75
C LEU A 85 -3.02 -20.70 10.52
N ALA A 86 -2.82 -21.96 10.16
CA ALA A 86 -3.37 -23.12 10.87
C ALA A 86 -2.79 -23.22 12.29
N PRO A 87 -3.60 -23.08 13.38
CA PRO A 87 -3.09 -23.11 14.76
C PRO A 87 -2.38 -24.41 15.16
N GLU A 88 -2.85 -25.53 14.62
CA GLU A 88 -2.34 -26.88 14.86
C GLU A 88 -0.98 -27.17 14.22
N THR A 89 -0.51 -26.32 13.31
CA THR A 89 0.80 -26.53 12.66
C THR A 89 1.94 -26.50 13.68
N PRO A 90 2.74 -27.58 13.79
CA PRO A 90 3.81 -27.64 14.78
C PRO A 90 4.92 -26.63 14.53
N PHE A 91 5.61 -26.24 15.61
CA PHE A 91 6.62 -25.18 15.57
C PHE A 91 7.73 -25.45 14.55
N GLU A 92 8.23 -26.69 14.48
CA GLU A 92 9.29 -27.05 13.52
C GLU A 92 8.84 -26.90 12.07
N VAL A 93 7.61 -27.33 11.77
CA VAL A 93 6.99 -27.17 10.45
C VAL A 93 6.86 -25.69 10.11
N ARG A 94 6.37 -24.86 11.04
CA ARG A 94 6.27 -23.39 10.83
C ARG A 94 7.62 -22.79 10.48
N ARG A 95 8.67 -23.11 11.23
CA ARG A 95 10.02 -22.58 10.99
C ARG A 95 10.55 -22.98 9.62
N GLN A 96 10.30 -24.22 9.19
CA GLN A 96 10.70 -24.69 7.86
C GLN A 96 9.90 -23.99 6.75
N VAL A 97 8.60 -23.85 6.92
CA VAL A 97 7.71 -23.15 5.99
C VAL A 97 8.09 -21.68 5.86
N GLU A 98 8.38 -20.97 6.96
CA GLU A 98 8.86 -19.57 6.93
C GLU A 98 10.17 -19.42 6.16
N ARG A 99 11.13 -20.33 6.40
CA ARG A 99 12.40 -20.35 5.66
C ARG A 99 12.18 -20.57 4.16
N LEU A 100 11.26 -21.48 3.81
CA LEU A 100 10.93 -21.78 2.42
C LEU A 100 10.15 -20.64 1.76
N ALA A 101 9.28 -19.93 2.51
CA ALA A 101 8.48 -18.81 2.04
C ALA A 101 9.31 -17.54 1.75
N SER A 102 10.51 -17.43 2.32
CA SER A 102 11.41 -16.30 2.06
C SER A 102 11.70 -16.15 0.56
N GLY A 103 11.34 -14.99 0.00
CA GLY A 103 11.55 -14.68 -1.42
C GLY A 103 10.43 -15.16 -2.37
N LEU A 104 9.38 -15.80 -1.86
CA LEU A 104 8.16 -16.06 -2.61
C LEU A 104 7.30 -14.78 -2.73
N PRO A 105 6.43 -14.68 -3.76
CA PRO A 105 5.45 -13.61 -3.82
C PRO A 105 4.56 -13.61 -2.56
N ARG A 106 4.10 -12.44 -2.11
CA ARG A 106 3.12 -12.36 -1.02
C ARG A 106 1.78 -12.90 -1.52
N ALA A 107 1.35 -14.02 -0.98
CA ALA A 107 0.00 -14.52 -1.18
C ALA A 107 -0.94 -13.89 -0.13
N THR A 108 -1.98 -13.20 -0.60
CA THR A 108 -3.12 -12.82 0.22
C THR A 108 -4.16 -13.92 0.14
N VAL A 109 -4.13 -14.85 1.10
CA VAL A 109 -5.28 -15.73 1.33
C VAL A 109 -6.33 -14.87 2.03
N ASP A 110 -7.30 -14.38 1.25
CA ASP A 110 -8.44 -13.64 1.79
C ASP A 110 -9.14 -14.52 2.84
N PRO A 111 -9.46 -14.00 4.03
CA PRO A 111 -10.16 -14.75 5.08
C PRO A 111 -11.57 -15.19 4.74
N ARG A 112 -11.83 -15.84 3.60
CA ARG A 112 -13.14 -16.11 2.96
C ARG A 112 -14.29 -16.50 3.88
N GLU A 113 -14.02 -17.16 5.01
CA GLU A 113 -15.00 -17.58 5.99
C GLU A 113 -15.03 -16.63 7.21
N VAL A 114 -16.23 -16.20 7.61
CA VAL A 114 -16.43 -15.53 8.90
C VAL A 114 -16.19 -16.57 9.99
N ALA A 115 -15.24 -16.29 10.90
CA ALA A 115 -14.94 -17.21 11.98
C ALA A 115 -16.18 -17.42 12.88
N THR A 116 -16.43 -18.68 13.24
CA THR A 116 -17.53 -18.98 14.16
C THR A 116 -17.17 -18.54 15.58
N THR A 117 -18.19 -18.42 16.44
CA THR A 117 -17.94 -18.06 17.85
C THR A 117 -17.07 -19.13 18.53
N GLU A 118 -17.29 -20.39 18.21
CA GLU A 118 -16.54 -21.54 18.72
C GLU A 118 -15.07 -21.50 18.26
N GLU A 119 -14.80 -21.09 17.01
CA GLU A 119 -13.43 -20.92 16.52
C GLU A 119 -12.72 -19.83 17.32
N ILE A 120 -13.36 -18.67 17.52
CA ILE A 120 -12.77 -17.54 18.26
C ILE A 120 -12.52 -17.93 19.72
N GLU A 121 -13.47 -18.60 20.38
CA GLU A 121 -13.32 -19.10 21.75
C GLU A 121 -12.12 -20.04 21.89
N ARG A 122 -12.02 -21.01 20.98
CA ARG A 122 -10.91 -21.96 20.94
C ARG A 122 -9.57 -21.23 20.76
N LEU A 123 -9.49 -20.28 19.83
CA LEU A 123 -8.26 -19.52 19.58
C LEU A 123 -7.86 -18.66 20.79
N VAL A 124 -8.81 -18.02 21.46
CA VAL A 124 -8.55 -17.23 22.68
C VAL A 124 -8.06 -18.14 23.82
N ALA A 125 -8.63 -19.34 23.96
CA ALA A 125 -8.15 -20.32 24.94
C ALA A 125 -6.71 -20.80 24.63
N GLN A 126 -6.41 -21.02 23.34
CA GLN A 126 -5.08 -21.45 22.87
C GLN A 126 -3.96 -20.43 23.11
N LEU A 127 -4.27 -19.17 23.42
CA LEU A 127 -3.26 -18.17 23.83
C LEU A 127 -2.65 -18.47 25.21
N ASP A 128 -3.27 -19.34 25.99
CA ASP A 128 -2.85 -19.80 27.33
C ASP A 128 -2.40 -21.27 27.32
N ASP A 129 -2.17 -21.85 26.13
CA ASP A 129 -1.68 -23.23 25.99
C ASP A 129 -0.22 -23.32 26.45
N ASP A 130 0.22 -24.45 27.01
CA ASP A 130 1.61 -24.66 27.44
C ASP A 130 2.60 -24.65 26.25
N GLN A 131 2.15 -25.02 25.06
CA GLN A 131 2.98 -25.11 23.86
C GLN A 131 3.11 -23.76 23.16
N TYR A 132 4.35 -23.26 23.06
CA TYR A 132 4.67 -22.01 22.36
C TYR A 132 4.13 -21.96 20.92
N GLY A 133 4.21 -23.09 20.19
CA GLY A 133 3.75 -23.19 18.81
C GLY A 133 2.24 -22.98 18.66
N VAL A 134 1.45 -23.49 19.62
CA VAL A 134 -0.01 -23.33 19.67
C VAL A 134 -0.36 -21.87 19.94
N ARG A 135 0.28 -21.24 20.94
CA ARG A 135 0.09 -19.81 21.25
C ARG A 135 0.39 -18.92 20.04
N LEU A 136 1.54 -19.13 19.40
CA LEU A 136 1.95 -18.37 18.22
C LEU A 136 0.97 -18.56 17.04
N GLY A 137 0.51 -19.80 16.83
CA GLY A 137 -0.50 -20.13 15.82
C GLY A 137 -1.82 -19.40 16.05
N ALA A 138 -2.32 -19.46 17.28
CA ALA A 138 -3.55 -18.78 17.68
C ALA A 138 -3.42 -17.25 17.54
N THR A 139 -2.30 -16.66 17.95
CA THR A 139 -2.01 -15.24 17.75
C THR A 139 -2.10 -14.85 16.27
N ARG A 140 -1.41 -15.57 15.38
CA ARG A 140 -1.42 -15.25 13.94
C ARG A 140 -2.80 -15.43 13.32
N ARG A 141 -3.52 -16.49 13.70
CA ARG A 141 -4.88 -16.74 13.20
C ARG A 141 -5.83 -15.64 13.64
N LEU A 142 -5.80 -15.23 14.91
CA LEU A 142 -6.60 -14.10 15.40
C LEU A 142 -6.25 -12.81 14.69
N GLU A 143 -4.96 -12.50 14.53
CA GLU A 143 -4.51 -11.29 13.81
C GLU A 143 -4.96 -11.27 12.35
N TRP A 144 -4.95 -12.42 11.68
CA TRP A 144 -5.47 -12.56 10.32
C TRP A 144 -7.00 -12.41 10.27
N LEU A 145 -7.73 -12.95 11.25
CA LEU A 145 -9.18 -12.76 11.34
C LEU A 145 -9.57 -11.30 11.64
N LEU A 146 -8.70 -10.51 12.29
CA LEU A 146 -8.92 -9.07 12.51
C LEU A 146 -8.89 -8.25 11.20
N GLU A 147 -8.41 -8.81 10.09
CA GLU A 147 -8.53 -8.18 8.77
C GLU A 147 -9.99 -8.13 8.28
N ARG A 148 -10.90 -8.93 8.89
CA ARG A 148 -12.34 -8.93 8.61
C ARG A 148 -13.13 -8.10 9.60
N PRO A 149 -13.75 -6.98 9.17
CA PRO A 149 -14.53 -6.11 10.06
C PRO A 149 -15.60 -6.86 10.88
N GLU A 150 -16.21 -7.89 10.32
CA GLU A 150 -17.29 -8.68 10.95
C GLU A 150 -16.81 -9.48 12.16
N SER A 151 -15.53 -9.90 12.17
CA SER A 151 -14.95 -10.72 13.25
C SER A 151 -14.38 -9.87 14.39
N VAL A 152 -14.04 -8.61 14.11
CA VAL A 152 -13.30 -7.73 15.03
C VAL A 152 -14.00 -7.56 16.38
N GLY A 153 -15.31 -7.28 16.38
CA GLY A 153 -16.07 -7.05 17.62
C GLY A 153 -16.13 -8.30 18.51
N ALA A 154 -16.35 -9.47 17.90
CA ALA A 154 -16.41 -10.74 18.62
C ALA A 154 -15.05 -11.12 19.22
N ILE A 155 -13.97 -10.99 18.44
CA ILE A 155 -12.60 -11.24 18.90
C ILE A 155 -12.23 -10.30 20.05
N TYR A 156 -12.42 -8.99 19.87
CA TYR A 156 -12.09 -8.00 20.90
C TYR A 156 -12.86 -8.24 22.20
N GLY A 157 -14.17 -8.51 22.11
CA GLY A 157 -15.01 -8.82 23.27
C GLY A 157 -14.50 -10.02 24.08
N ARG A 158 -14.09 -11.11 23.42
CA ARG A 158 -13.57 -12.31 24.10
C ARG A 158 -12.17 -12.12 24.69
N LEU A 159 -11.28 -11.43 23.98
CA LEU A 159 -9.96 -11.08 24.53
C LEU A 159 -10.11 -10.18 25.77
N LYS A 160 -11.02 -9.19 25.72
CA LYS A 160 -11.33 -8.34 26.86
C LYS A 160 -11.89 -9.14 28.04
N ALA A 161 -12.86 -10.01 27.80
CA ALA A 161 -13.43 -10.87 28.84
C ALA A 161 -12.36 -11.78 29.48
N ARG A 162 -11.46 -12.36 28.67
CA ARG A 162 -10.37 -13.19 29.18
C ARG A 162 -9.37 -12.39 30.02
N LEU A 163 -9.01 -11.18 29.63
CA LEU A 163 -8.11 -10.32 30.43
C LEU A 163 -8.70 -9.90 31.78
N ASN A 164 -10.03 -9.84 31.87
CA ASN A 164 -10.76 -9.52 33.10
C ASN A 164 -10.94 -10.75 34.02
N ASP A 165 -10.56 -11.95 33.58
CA ASP A 165 -10.62 -13.17 34.39
C ASP A 165 -9.60 -13.07 35.55
N PRO A 166 -10.06 -13.12 36.82
CA PRO A 166 -9.18 -13.08 37.98
C PRO A 166 -8.17 -14.23 38.02
N GLY A 167 -8.55 -15.40 37.47
CA GLY A 167 -7.73 -16.61 37.43
C GLY A 167 -6.67 -16.62 36.33
N LEU A 168 -6.61 -15.60 35.49
CA LEU A 168 -5.65 -15.53 34.39
C LEU A 168 -4.22 -15.29 34.91
N SER A 169 -3.30 -16.19 34.55
CA SER A 169 -1.88 -16.10 34.93
C SER A 169 -1.20 -14.86 34.34
N LEU A 170 -0.10 -14.41 34.96
CA LEU A 170 0.69 -13.29 34.42
C LEU A 170 1.33 -13.63 33.06
N ASP A 171 1.69 -14.89 32.82
CA ASP A 171 2.27 -15.32 31.55
C ASP A 171 1.23 -15.29 30.42
N ALA A 172 0.02 -15.80 30.69
CA ALA A 172 -1.10 -15.75 29.76
C ALA A 172 -1.46 -14.30 29.36
N ARG A 173 -1.43 -13.38 30.33
CA ARG A 173 -1.66 -11.94 30.07
C ARG A 173 -0.66 -11.37 29.07
N ARG A 174 0.62 -11.75 29.14
CA ARG A 174 1.65 -11.30 28.20
C ARG A 174 1.40 -11.73 26.76
N TRP A 175 0.70 -12.86 26.56
CA TRP A 175 0.30 -13.34 25.24
C TRP A 175 -1.00 -12.70 24.73
N ILE A 176 -1.97 -12.48 25.62
CA ILE A 176 -3.29 -11.97 25.26
C ILE A 176 -3.28 -10.45 25.03
N GLU A 177 -2.55 -9.69 25.86
CA GLU A 177 -2.57 -8.22 25.84
C GLU A 177 -2.15 -7.61 24.49
N PRO A 178 -1.05 -8.06 23.84
CA PRO A 178 -0.68 -7.54 22.52
C PRO A 178 -1.76 -7.78 21.45
N VAL A 179 -2.40 -8.95 21.46
CA VAL A 179 -3.49 -9.29 20.54
C VAL A 179 -4.72 -8.45 20.84
N CYS A 180 -5.03 -8.23 22.12
CA CYS A 180 -6.13 -7.37 22.55
C CYS A 180 -5.92 -5.92 22.12
N VAL A 181 -4.70 -5.39 22.20
CA VAL A 181 -4.36 -4.03 21.72
C VAL A 181 -4.57 -3.92 20.20
N LYS A 182 -4.11 -4.91 19.42
CA LYS A 182 -4.35 -4.96 17.97
C LYS A 182 -5.85 -5.06 17.65
N ALA A 183 -6.58 -5.93 18.34
CA ALA A 183 -8.02 -6.10 18.19
C ALA A 183 -8.78 -4.81 18.50
N ARG A 184 -8.38 -4.09 19.56
CA ARG A 184 -8.95 -2.79 19.90
C ARG A 184 -8.69 -1.74 18.82
N GLY A 185 -7.47 -1.69 18.28
CA GLY A 185 -7.15 -0.78 17.17
C GLY A 185 -7.95 -1.08 15.90
N ALA A 186 -8.16 -2.36 15.58
CA ALA A 186 -9.05 -2.79 14.50
C ALA A 186 -10.51 -2.40 14.78
N TRP A 187 -10.98 -2.60 16.01
CA TRP A 187 -12.34 -2.24 16.43
C TRP A 187 -12.59 -0.74 16.30
N LEU A 188 -11.68 0.09 16.81
CA LEU A 188 -11.74 1.55 16.68
C LEU A 188 -11.69 2.04 15.21
N SER A 189 -11.15 1.23 14.30
CA SER A 189 -11.06 1.51 12.87
C SER A 189 -12.26 0.98 12.07
N SER A 190 -13.10 0.13 12.66
CA SER A 190 -14.29 -0.45 12.03
C SER A 190 -15.50 0.51 12.04
N ASP A 191 -16.52 0.20 11.23
CA ASP A 191 -17.76 0.98 11.20
C ASP A 191 -18.57 0.76 12.50
N PRO A 192 -18.81 1.80 13.32
CA PRO A 192 -19.53 1.65 14.58
C PRO A 192 -20.98 1.18 14.41
N ARG A 193 -21.56 1.34 13.22
CA ARG A 193 -22.90 0.78 12.91
C ARG A 193 -22.94 -0.75 12.95
N THR A 194 -21.78 -1.40 12.85
CA THR A 194 -21.65 -2.86 12.91
C THR A 194 -21.49 -3.39 14.34
N TRP A 195 -21.27 -2.50 15.32
CA TRP A 195 -21.00 -2.91 16.70
C TRP A 195 -22.27 -3.43 17.37
N ARG A 196 -22.26 -4.71 17.75
CA ARG A 196 -23.32 -5.33 18.57
C ARG A 196 -22.85 -5.41 20.01
N LEU A 197 -22.93 -4.28 20.71
CA LEU A 197 -22.49 -4.16 22.10
C LEU A 197 -23.69 -3.96 23.04
N PRO A 198 -23.65 -4.52 24.26
CA PRO A 198 -24.71 -4.32 25.23
C PRO A 198 -24.84 -2.84 25.60
N ALA A 199 -26.06 -2.45 25.98
CA ALA A 199 -26.33 -1.14 26.56
C ALA A 199 -25.69 -1.05 27.94
N VAL A 200 -25.15 0.12 28.27
CA VAL A 200 -24.57 0.42 29.58
C VAL A 200 -25.46 1.42 30.32
N SER A 201 -25.73 1.15 31.59
CA SER A 201 -26.56 2.01 32.42
C SER A 201 -25.78 3.20 33.01
N PRO A 202 -26.43 4.32 33.36
CA PRO A 202 -25.78 5.45 34.02
C PRO A 202 -25.04 5.07 35.31
N SER A 203 -25.64 4.22 36.14
CA SER A 203 -25.05 3.75 37.41
C SER A 203 -23.79 2.91 37.20
N GLN A 204 -23.70 2.17 36.09
CA GLN A 204 -22.50 1.43 35.71
C GLN A 204 -21.36 2.37 35.31
N ILE A 205 -21.66 3.46 34.59
CA ILE A 205 -20.68 4.51 34.26
C ILE A 205 -20.14 5.16 35.55
N GLU A 206 -21.03 5.52 36.47
CA GLU A 206 -20.66 6.08 37.78
C GLU A 206 -19.77 5.12 38.56
N THR A 207 -20.10 3.81 38.55
CA THR A 207 -19.29 2.79 39.21
C THR A 207 -17.86 2.75 38.70
N TRP A 208 -17.65 2.80 37.38
CA TRP A 208 -16.30 2.84 36.80
C TRP A 208 -15.55 4.13 37.12
N ILE A 209 -16.23 5.28 37.11
CA ILE A 209 -15.63 6.56 37.51
C ILE A 209 -15.19 6.51 38.97
N GLU A 210 -16.02 5.97 39.87
CA GLU A 210 -15.66 5.83 41.28
C GLU A 210 -14.53 4.82 41.50
N GLN A 211 -14.46 3.74 40.71
CA GLN A 211 -13.30 2.83 40.74
C GLN A 211 -11.98 3.55 40.40
N LEU A 212 -12.00 4.48 39.42
CA LEU A 212 -10.85 5.34 39.11
C LEU A 212 -10.61 6.45 40.13
N ALA A 213 -11.63 6.86 40.88
CA ALA A 213 -11.52 7.88 41.90
C ALA A 213 -11.00 7.35 43.25
N ARG A 214 -11.10 6.03 43.50
CA ARG A 214 -10.62 5.40 44.73
C ARG A 214 -9.11 5.59 44.91
N PRO A 215 -8.65 5.96 46.11
CA PRO A 215 -7.21 6.04 46.40
C PRO A 215 -6.55 4.67 46.26
N ALA A 216 -5.28 4.64 45.85
CA ALA A 216 -4.51 3.40 45.75
C ALA A 216 -4.49 2.67 47.11
N PRO A 217 -4.91 1.39 47.21
CA PRO A 217 -5.01 0.71 48.50
C PRO A 217 -3.64 0.30 49.03
N ALA A 218 -3.53 0.31 50.36
CA ALA A 218 -2.33 -0.09 51.09
C ALA A 218 -2.16 -1.62 51.25
N ALA A 219 -3.21 -2.43 51.05
CA ALA A 219 -3.23 -3.84 51.47
C ALA A 219 -3.23 -4.89 50.33
N ASP A 220 -3.73 -4.56 49.13
CA ASP A 220 -3.63 -5.43 47.95
C ASP A 220 -3.45 -4.58 46.67
N PRO A 221 -2.20 -4.27 46.29
CA PRO A 221 -1.92 -3.43 45.12
C PRO A 221 -2.29 -4.11 43.80
N THR A 222 -2.42 -5.44 43.77
CA THR A 222 -2.60 -6.19 42.51
C THR A 222 -4.04 -6.20 42.02
N THR A 223 -5.00 -6.55 42.90
CA THR A 223 -6.43 -6.59 42.55
C THR A 223 -6.96 -5.18 42.26
N SER A 224 -6.57 -4.20 43.08
CA SER A 224 -7.01 -2.82 42.86
C SER A 224 -6.43 -2.16 41.61
N SER A 225 -5.21 -2.53 41.19
CA SER A 225 -4.69 -2.06 39.89
C SER A 225 -5.54 -2.61 38.74
N ARG A 226 -5.97 -3.87 38.82
CA ARG A 226 -6.79 -4.52 37.77
C ARG A 226 -8.17 -3.89 37.64
N ASP A 227 -8.86 -3.64 38.75
CA ASP A 227 -10.19 -3.01 38.72
C ASP A 227 -10.12 -1.61 38.08
N ARG A 228 -9.08 -0.84 38.41
CA ARG A 228 -8.82 0.47 37.81
C ARG A 228 -8.51 0.38 36.32
N GLU A 229 -7.63 -0.54 35.91
CA GLU A 229 -7.30 -0.76 34.50
C GLU A 229 -8.53 -1.19 33.68
N THR A 230 -9.41 -1.99 34.29
CA THR A 230 -10.69 -2.40 33.70
C THR A 230 -11.61 -1.20 33.54
N ALA A 231 -11.81 -0.42 34.62
CA ALA A 231 -12.65 0.78 34.59
C ALA A 231 -12.16 1.80 33.55
N LEU A 232 -10.85 2.04 33.47
CA LEU A 232 -10.26 2.95 32.48
C LEU A 232 -10.57 2.48 31.06
N ARG A 233 -10.40 1.18 30.78
CA ARG A 233 -10.66 0.60 29.46
C ARG A 233 -12.13 0.66 29.08
N GLU A 234 -13.03 0.32 30.00
CA GLU A 234 -14.48 0.39 29.75
C GLU A 234 -14.94 1.84 29.50
N LEU A 235 -14.42 2.82 30.26
CA LEU A 235 -14.72 4.24 30.02
C LEU A 235 -14.15 4.72 28.69
N GLN A 236 -12.94 4.31 28.31
CA GLN A 236 -12.39 4.61 26.98
C GLN A 236 -13.23 4.00 25.86
N ASP A 237 -13.66 2.75 26.01
CA ASP A 237 -14.51 2.08 25.00
C ASP A 237 -15.90 2.72 24.92
N LEU A 238 -16.46 3.21 26.03
CA LEU A 238 -17.69 4.01 26.02
C LEU A 238 -17.48 5.36 25.34
N LEU A 239 -16.37 6.06 25.60
CA LEU A 239 -16.05 7.31 24.90
C LEU A 239 -15.88 7.12 23.39
N ALA A 240 -15.50 5.92 22.94
CA ALA A 240 -15.45 5.58 21.52
C ALA A 240 -16.83 5.39 20.87
N ARG A 241 -17.90 5.28 21.68
CA ARG A 241 -19.29 5.13 21.22
C ARG A 241 -19.98 6.48 21.30
N ASP A 242 -20.37 7.01 20.15
CA ASP A 242 -20.92 8.37 20.03
C ASP A 242 -22.17 8.56 20.91
N GLU A 243 -22.97 7.50 21.12
CA GLU A 243 -24.17 7.56 21.97
C GLU A 243 -23.89 7.72 23.48
N TYR A 244 -22.67 7.40 23.96
CA TYR A 244 -22.30 7.51 25.37
C TYR A 244 -21.33 8.65 25.68
N ALA A 245 -20.62 9.18 24.67
CA ALA A 245 -19.53 10.13 24.86
C ALA A 245 -19.95 11.36 25.71
N ALA A 246 -21.08 11.99 25.40
CA ALA A 246 -21.57 13.16 26.13
C ALA A 246 -21.95 12.84 27.59
N GLN A 247 -22.53 11.68 27.83
CA GLN A 247 -22.92 11.23 29.18
C GLN A 247 -21.68 10.97 30.04
N VAL A 248 -20.69 10.26 29.50
CA VAL A 248 -19.42 9.99 30.18
C VAL A 248 -18.67 11.29 30.47
N GLN A 249 -18.59 12.20 29.49
CA GLN A 249 -17.95 13.50 29.67
C GLN A 249 -18.58 14.28 30.85
N LYS A 250 -19.91 14.39 30.88
CA LYS A 250 -20.62 15.09 31.96
C LYS A 250 -20.35 14.45 33.33
N ALA A 251 -20.31 13.13 33.41
CA ALA A 251 -20.03 12.42 34.65
C ALA A 251 -18.59 12.63 35.14
N LEU A 252 -17.62 12.64 34.21
CA LEU A 252 -16.20 12.93 34.51
C LEU A 252 -16.02 14.37 35.02
N GLU A 253 -16.64 15.35 34.35
CA GLU A 253 -16.63 16.77 34.77
C GLU A 253 -17.22 16.93 36.17
N GLY A 254 -18.37 16.29 36.43
CA GLY A 254 -19.01 16.28 37.75
C GLY A 254 -18.10 15.70 38.83
N ARG A 255 -17.41 14.58 38.56
CA ARG A 255 -16.51 13.97 39.54
C ARG A 255 -15.26 14.78 39.83
N LEU A 256 -14.68 15.42 38.81
CA LEU A 256 -13.50 16.28 38.97
C LEU A 256 -13.85 17.57 39.76
N ALA A 257 -15.05 18.11 39.57
CA ALA A 257 -15.51 19.29 40.30
C ALA A 257 -15.65 19.07 41.82
N LEU A 258 -15.84 17.82 42.28
CA LEU A 258 -15.88 17.50 43.72
C LEU A 258 -14.54 17.67 44.44
N GLY A 259 -13.42 17.84 43.71
CA GLY A 259 -12.11 18.25 44.27
C GLY A 259 -11.40 17.25 45.19
N THR A 260 -12.02 16.11 45.50
CA THR A 260 -11.49 15.06 46.40
C THR A 260 -10.93 13.90 45.57
N LEU A 261 -9.69 14.07 45.08
CA LEU A 261 -8.98 13.07 44.29
C LEU A 261 -7.49 13.08 44.64
N ASP A 262 -6.87 11.90 44.64
CA ASP A 262 -5.41 11.83 44.61
C ASP A 262 -4.85 12.23 43.23
N ALA A 263 -3.53 12.43 43.15
CA ALA A 263 -2.87 12.90 41.93
C ALA A 263 -3.00 11.92 40.75
N ARG A 264 -3.13 10.61 41.01
CA ARG A 264 -3.27 9.58 39.96
C ARG A 264 -4.69 9.57 39.43
N ALA A 265 -5.68 9.55 40.30
CA ALA A 265 -7.09 9.62 39.96
C ALA A 265 -7.41 10.92 39.19
N ALA A 266 -6.89 12.06 39.65
CA ALA A 266 -7.03 13.33 38.94
C ALA A 266 -6.44 13.24 37.51
N ARG A 267 -5.26 12.62 37.35
CA ARG A 267 -4.62 12.42 36.05
C ARG A 267 -5.43 11.50 35.13
N ASP A 268 -5.89 10.36 35.64
CA ASP A 268 -6.65 9.38 34.85
C ASP A 268 -7.97 9.99 34.34
N LEU A 269 -8.73 10.66 35.23
CA LEU A 269 -10.00 11.30 34.86
C LEU A 269 -9.79 12.50 33.92
N THR A 270 -8.74 13.31 34.14
CA THR A 270 -8.40 14.42 33.24
C THR A 270 -7.98 13.90 31.87
N GLY A 271 -7.21 12.81 31.81
CA GLY A 271 -6.81 12.18 30.56
C GLY A 271 -8.01 11.67 29.75
N LEU A 272 -9.04 11.14 30.40
CA LEU A 272 -10.31 10.78 29.74
C LEU A 272 -11.05 12.01 29.20
N LEU A 273 -11.11 13.11 29.96
CA LEU A 273 -11.70 14.37 29.47
C LEU A 273 -10.91 14.98 28.32
N ASP A 274 -9.59 14.88 28.32
CA ASP A 274 -8.75 15.35 27.22
C ASP A 274 -9.05 14.60 25.91
N LEU A 275 -9.57 13.37 25.96
CA LEU A 275 -10.07 12.67 24.77
C LEU A 275 -11.33 13.34 24.18
N CYS A 276 -12.13 14.02 24.99
CA CYS A 276 -13.38 14.67 24.55
C CYS A 276 -13.15 16.04 23.88
N ARG A 277 -11.99 16.66 24.07
CA ARG A 277 -11.68 18.00 23.53
C ARG A 277 -11.40 17.97 22.03
N PRO A 278 -12.06 18.74 21.15
CA PRO A 278 -11.76 18.70 19.73
C PRO A 278 -10.28 18.99 19.40
N ALA A 279 -9.66 18.13 18.58
CA ALA A 279 -8.25 18.21 18.25
C ALA A 279 -7.99 17.80 16.80
N MET A 280 -6.77 18.07 16.35
CA MET A 280 -6.23 17.51 15.11
C MET A 280 -4.75 17.21 15.26
N VAL A 281 -4.23 16.47 14.29
CA VAL A 281 -2.79 16.28 14.11
C VAL A 281 -2.38 16.77 12.74
N ALA A 282 -1.22 17.42 12.67
CA ALA A 282 -0.48 17.62 11.44
C ALA A 282 0.76 16.71 11.43
N GLU A 283 0.75 15.69 10.56
CA GLU A 283 1.92 14.86 10.29
C GLU A 283 2.81 15.55 9.25
N TYR A 284 4.11 15.66 9.50
CA TYR A 284 5.10 16.22 8.58
C TYR A 284 5.94 15.09 7.96
N TRP A 285 5.96 15.07 6.63
CA TRP A 285 6.62 14.05 5.83
C TRP A 285 7.61 14.68 4.85
N GLN A 286 8.77 14.04 4.68
CA GLN A 286 9.79 14.47 3.72
C GLN A 286 10.62 13.28 3.28
N GLY A 287 10.92 13.19 1.98
CA GLY A 287 11.66 12.06 1.41
C GLY A 287 11.00 10.72 1.71
N ARG A 288 9.65 10.66 1.64
CA ARG A 288 8.82 9.48 1.95
C ARG A 288 8.95 8.96 3.39
N ARG A 289 9.40 9.80 4.33
CA ARG A 289 9.54 9.45 5.75
C ARG A 289 8.71 10.38 6.62
N HIS A 290 8.06 9.82 7.63
CA HIS A 290 7.41 10.59 8.68
C HIS A 290 8.48 11.14 9.61
N LEU A 291 8.56 12.46 9.74
CA LEU A 291 9.61 13.12 10.51
C LEU A 291 9.10 13.73 11.83
N ASN A 292 7.87 14.25 11.85
CA ASN A 292 7.32 14.88 13.04
C ASN A 292 5.79 14.86 13.06
N THR A 293 5.21 14.89 14.26
CA THR A 293 3.78 15.01 14.52
C THR A 293 3.54 16.24 15.38
N GLN A 294 2.67 17.15 14.93
CA GLN A 294 2.19 18.26 15.74
C GLN A 294 0.75 18.02 16.19
N HIS A 295 0.53 17.97 17.50
CA HIS A 295 -0.81 17.91 18.09
C HIS A 295 -1.37 19.32 18.30
N LEU A 296 -2.60 19.55 17.83
CA LEU A 296 -3.24 20.86 17.82
C LEU A 296 -4.64 20.76 18.43
N TRP A 297 -4.97 21.67 19.34
CA TRP A 297 -6.33 21.84 19.85
C TRP A 297 -7.14 22.75 18.93
N ILE A 298 -8.41 22.42 18.72
CA ILE A 298 -9.32 23.18 17.86
C ILE A 298 -10.11 24.17 18.72
N GLY A 299 -10.27 25.40 18.25
CA GLY A 299 -11.05 26.44 18.94
C GLY A 299 -10.41 26.98 20.22
N VAL A 300 -9.15 26.64 20.50
CA VAL A 300 -8.39 27.24 21.62
C VAL A 300 -7.58 28.42 21.08
N PRO A 301 -8.01 29.68 21.30
CA PRO A 301 -7.25 30.84 20.87
C PRO A 301 -5.91 30.91 21.59
N LYS A 302 -4.88 31.45 20.91
CA LYS A 302 -3.57 31.69 21.52
C LYS A 302 -3.73 32.57 22.77
N ARG A 303 -3.22 32.12 23.93
CA ARG A 303 -2.95 33.01 25.05
C ARG A 303 -1.73 33.87 24.69
N GLU A 304 -1.78 35.17 24.96
CA GLU A 304 -0.61 36.04 24.88
C GLU A 304 0.57 35.42 25.66
N GLY A 305 1.73 35.29 25.01
CA GLY A 305 2.96 34.79 25.64
C GLY A 305 3.23 33.28 25.54
N GLN A 306 2.34 32.45 24.96
CA GLN A 306 2.69 31.07 24.59
C GLN A 306 3.30 31.02 23.18
N ALA A 307 4.29 30.13 22.99
CA ALA A 307 5.20 30.06 21.85
C ALA A 307 4.58 30.52 20.51
N GLU A 308 5.18 31.53 19.89
CA GLU A 308 4.75 32.21 18.65
C GLU A 308 4.49 31.27 17.45
N ARG A 309 4.81 29.98 17.54
CA ARG A 309 5.11 29.10 16.41
C ARG A 309 4.02 28.11 15.95
N ALA A 310 2.92 27.93 16.69
CA ALA A 310 1.88 26.96 16.29
C ALA A 310 0.81 27.59 15.37
N SER A 311 0.36 26.86 14.35
CA SER A 311 -0.83 27.19 13.56
C SER A 311 -2.10 26.99 14.39
N HIS A 312 -3.02 27.95 14.31
CA HIS A 312 -4.31 27.94 14.99
C HIS A 312 -5.44 27.58 14.02
N PHE A 313 -6.24 26.61 14.45
CA PHE A 313 -7.41 26.11 13.72
C PHE A 313 -8.66 26.31 14.56
N ASP A 314 -9.69 26.87 13.93
CA ASP A 314 -10.99 27.09 14.57
C ASP A 314 -11.95 25.93 14.34
N TYR A 315 -11.75 25.19 13.23
CA TYR A 315 -12.63 24.13 12.80
C TYR A 315 -11.87 22.99 12.10
N VAL A 316 -12.36 21.76 12.28
CA VAL A 316 -11.93 20.58 11.53
C VAL A 316 -13.07 19.56 11.40
N ASP A 317 -13.20 18.97 10.22
CA ASP A 317 -13.98 17.76 9.96
C ASP A 317 -13.15 16.73 9.16
N ASP A 318 -13.79 15.68 8.65
CA ASP A 318 -13.11 14.59 7.92
C ASP A 318 -12.57 14.98 6.53
N HIS A 319 -12.89 16.19 6.05
CA HIS A 319 -12.58 16.69 4.71
C HIS A 319 -11.81 18.02 4.74
N THR A 320 -12.07 18.88 5.72
CA THR A 320 -11.60 20.27 5.75
C THR A 320 -11.19 20.70 7.16
N ALA A 321 -10.10 21.45 7.26
CA ALA A 321 -9.66 22.17 8.44
C ALA A 321 -9.52 23.65 8.10
N PHE A 322 -10.06 24.55 8.94
CA PHE A 322 -9.95 25.99 8.73
C PHE A 322 -8.81 26.55 9.59
N CYS A 323 -7.71 26.94 8.92
CA CYS A 323 -6.57 27.60 9.54
C CYS A 323 -6.85 29.10 9.63
N VAL A 324 -6.96 29.63 10.85
CA VAL A 324 -7.17 31.07 11.09
C VAL A 324 -5.85 31.83 10.94
N SER A 325 -4.79 31.28 11.51
CA SER A 325 -3.44 31.84 11.44
C SER A 325 -2.42 30.71 11.48
N GLY A 326 -1.37 30.78 10.70
CA GLY A 326 -0.39 29.70 10.64
C GLY A 326 1.00 30.16 10.25
N GLN A 327 1.99 29.55 10.89
CA GLN A 327 3.40 29.74 10.51
C GLN A 327 3.76 28.83 9.32
N ASN A 328 3.26 27.59 9.35
CA ASN A 328 3.58 26.53 8.39
C ASN A 328 2.49 26.31 7.34
N LEU A 329 1.25 26.69 7.63
CA LEU A 329 0.13 26.67 6.69
C LEU A 329 -0.44 28.08 6.58
N SER A 330 -0.82 28.49 5.37
CA SER A 330 -1.48 29.77 5.13
C SER A 330 -2.88 29.79 5.76
N PRO A 331 -3.39 30.96 6.15
CA PRO A 331 -4.80 31.08 6.52
C PRO A 331 -5.72 30.59 5.39
N GLY A 332 -6.81 29.91 5.76
CA GLY A 332 -7.79 29.36 4.82
C GLY A 332 -8.15 27.88 5.06
N ASN A 333 -8.90 27.32 4.12
CA ASN A 333 -9.34 25.93 4.15
C ASN A 333 -8.23 25.00 3.65
N HIS A 334 -7.93 23.97 4.42
CA HIS A 334 -6.99 22.90 4.08
C HIS A 334 -7.71 21.56 4.07
N ARG A 335 -7.31 20.66 3.17
CA ARG A 335 -7.93 19.34 3.06
C ARG A 335 -7.43 18.42 4.17
N VAL A 336 -8.31 17.56 4.66
CA VAL A 336 -8.04 16.61 5.74
C VAL A 336 -8.04 15.19 5.19
N GLY A 337 -7.09 14.38 5.68
CA GLY A 337 -6.97 12.98 5.29
C GLY A 337 -6.27 12.73 3.95
N ILE A 338 -5.78 13.77 3.29
CA ILE A 338 -4.93 13.69 2.08
C ILE A 338 -3.63 14.47 2.28
N ALA A 339 -2.64 14.16 1.45
CA ALA A 339 -1.38 14.89 1.45
C ALA A 339 -1.54 16.30 0.87
N LEU A 340 -0.88 17.26 1.51
CA LEU A 340 -0.80 18.66 1.11
C LEU A 340 0.68 19.03 0.92
N ALA A 341 1.03 19.64 -0.22
CA ALA A 341 2.39 20.14 -0.41
C ALA A 341 2.72 21.19 0.66
N HIS A 342 3.93 21.13 1.22
CA HIS A 342 4.37 22.13 2.21
C HIS A 342 4.60 23.48 1.51
N PRO A 343 3.98 24.59 1.95
CA PRO A 343 3.98 25.84 1.18
C PRO A 343 5.35 26.52 1.08
N LYS A 344 6.30 26.15 1.96
CA LYS A 344 7.64 26.75 2.04
C LYS A 344 8.81 25.77 1.87
N ALA A 345 8.55 24.47 1.87
CA ALA A 345 9.61 23.45 1.95
C ALA A 345 9.41 22.46 0.81
N PHE A 346 10.22 22.63 -0.23
CA PHE A 346 10.14 21.80 -1.41
C PHE A 346 10.45 20.34 -1.06
N GLY A 347 9.69 19.41 -1.64
CA GLY A 347 9.83 17.99 -1.34
C GLY A 347 9.39 17.60 0.07
N ALA A 348 8.53 18.41 0.71
CA ALA A 348 7.87 18.04 1.96
C ALA A 348 6.34 18.16 1.81
N MET A 349 5.63 17.40 2.64
CA MET A 349 4.17 17.43 2.69
C MET A 349 3.64 17.38 4.12
N PHE A 350 2.46 17.96 4.31
CA PHE A 350 1.65 17.76 5.49
C PHE A 350 0.54 16.75 5.22
N HIS A 351 0.17 16.02 6.25
CA HIS A 351 -1.06 15.22 6.27
C HIS A 351 -1.85 15.58 7.54
N LEU A 352 -3.02 16.17 7.34
CA LEU A 352 -3.88 16.61 8.44
C LEU A 352 -4.84 15.49 8.82
N VAL A 353 -4.96 15.20 10.12
CA VAL A 353 -5.81 14.13 10.67
C VAL A 353 -6.82 14.74 11.64
N ASN A 354 -8.11 14.55 11.36
CA ASN A 354 -9.20 14.93 12.26
C ASN A 354 -9.20 14.04 13.50
N LEU A 355 -9.09 14.66 14.68
CA LEU A 355 -9.14 13.99 15.98
C LEU A 355 -10.22 14.63 16.88
N SER A 356 -11.32 15.10 16.29
CA SER A 356 -12.37 15.82 17.02
C SER A 356 -13.17 14.96 17.98
N THR A 357 -13.21 13.63 17.75
CA THR A 357 -13.91 12.68 18.62
C THR A 357 -12.93 11.84 19.45
N PRO A 358 -13.33 11.36 20.64
CA PRO A 358 -12.51 10.45 21.44
C PRO A 358 -12.08 9.21 20.65
N ARG A 359 -13.00 8.64 19.85
CA ARG A 359 -12.74 7.50 18.97
C ARG A 359 -11.60 7.78 17.99
N GLN A 360 -11.64 8.91 17.29
CA GLN A 360 -10.60 9.27 16.32
C GLN A 360 -9.22 9.42 16.98
N LYS A 361 -9.14 10.01 18.18
CA LYS A 361 -7.87 10.10 18.95
C LYS A 361 -7.30 8.74 19.31
N MET A 362 -8.14 7.87 19.88
CA MET A 362 -7.71 6.54 20.28
C MET A 362 -7.32 5.70 19.06
N ARG A 363 -8.09 5.81 17.96
CA ARG A 363 -7.75 5.19 16.68
C ARG A 363 -6.39 5.70 16.19
N TYR A 364 -6.16 7.01 16.17
CA TYR A 364 -4.89 7.59 15.73
C TYR A 364 -3.72 7.08 16.57
N ALA A 365 -3.84 7.04 17.89
CA ALA A 365 -2.80 6.49 18.78
C ALA A 365 -2.46 5.02 18.47
N SER A 366 -3.45 4.22 18.05
CA SER A 366 -3.22 2.84 17.58
C SER A 366 -2.58 2.75 16.19
N LEU A 367 -2.86 3.72 15.31
CA LEU A 367 -2.35 3.77 13.94
C LEU A 367 -0.93 4.36 13.87
N SER A 368 -0.60 5.33 14.71
CA SER A 368 0.71 6.01 14.71
C SER A 368 1.86 5.07 15.09
N GLN A 369 1.55 3.89 15.63
CA GLN A 369 2.51 2.84 15.95
C GLN A 369 2.77 1.85 14.78
N ARG A 370 2.05 2.00 13.65
CA ARG A 370 2.21 1.12 12.46
C ARG A 370 3.45 1.48 11.63
N ASP A 371 3.79 0.59 10.70
CA ASP A 371 4.84 0.81 9.71
C ASP A 371 4.58 2.10 8.91
N SER A 372 5.55 3.02 8.92
CA SER A 372 5.46 4.30 8.22
C SER A 372 5.27 4.15 6.71
N ARG A 373 5.74 3.05 6.09
CA ARG A 373 5.51 2.78 4.66
C ARG A 373 4.06 2.45 4.37
N GLU A 374 3.43 1.62 5.19
CA GLU A 374 2.01 1.28 5.04
C GLU A 374 1.14 2.53 5.23
N ARG A 375 1.50 3.37 6.21
CA ARG A 375 0.85 4.66 6.44
C ARG A 375 0.98 5.59 5.23
N LEU A 376 2.17 5.71 4.64
CA LEU A 376 2.40 6.51 3.43
C LEU A 376 1.58 6.00 2.25
N ALA A 377 1.54 4.69 2.02
CA ALA A 377 0.76 4.08 0.94
C ALA A 377 -0.75 4.37 1.11
N GLN A 378 -1.26 4.32 2.34
CA GLN A 378 -2.66 4.68 2.63
C GLN A 378 -2.96 6.16 2.31
N ILE A 379 -2.10 7.07 2.78
CA ILE A 379 -2.23 8.52 2.50
C ILE A 379 -2.19 8.76 0.99
N THR A 380 -1.23 8.12 0.32
CA THR A 380 -1.04 8.21 -1.13
C THR A 380 -2.28 7.75 -1.87
N ARG A 381 -2.81 6.56 -1.57
CA ARG A 381 -3.99 6.02 -2.25
C ARG A 381 -5.21 6.93 -2.13
N ARG A 382 -5.45 7.50 -0.93
CA ARG A 382 -6.55 8.45 -0.74
C ARG A 382 -6.33 9.75 -1.52
N THR A 383 -5.11 10.29 -1.47
CA THR A 383 -4.74 11.53 -2.19
C THR A 383 -4.91 11.36 -3.70
N LEU A 384 -4.33 10.30 -4.27
CA LEU A 384 -4.39 10.02 -5.71
C LEU A 384 -5.81 9.67 -6.17
N GLY A 385 -6.59 8.98 -5.33
CA GLY A 385 -8.00 8.72 -5.58
C GLY A 385 -8.83 10.01 -5.72
N GLU A 386 -8.60 11.00 -4.85
CA GLU A 386 -9.25 12.32 -4.98
C GLU A 386 -8.82 13.06 -6.25
N LEU A 387 -7.52 13.09 -6.54
CA LEU A 387 -6.99 13.75 -7.75
C LEU A 387 -7.55 13.11 -9.03
N LEU A 388 -7.63 11.78 -9.09
CA LEU A 388 -8.19 11.07 -10.23
C LEU A 388 -9.70 11.30 -10.37
N ALA A 389 -10.43 11.31 -9.24
CA ALA A 389 -11.87 11.57 -9.22
C ALA A 389 -12.22 12.99 -9.69
N ALA A 390 -11.35 13.97 -9.42
CA ALA A 390 -11.53 15.34 -9.91
C ALA A 390 -11.48 15.43 -11.44
N ARG A 391 -10.77 14.52 -12.13
CA ARG A 391 -10.55 14.53 -13.59
C ARG A 391 -10.02 15.86 -14.11
N GLN A 392 -9.26 16.55 -13.28
CA GLN A 392 -8.70 17.85 -13.58
C GLN A 392 -7.20 17.73 -13.84
N ARG A 393 -6.68 18.74 -14.54
CA ARG A 393 -5.24 18.88 -14.75
C ARG A 393 -4.55 19.10 -13.40
N LEU A 394 -3.46 18.38 -13.17
CA LEU A 394 -2.63 18.62 -12.00
C LEU A 394 -1.98 20.01 -12.04
N SER A 395 -1.96 20.67 -10.89
CA SER A 395 -1.15 21.85 -10.64
C SER A 395 0.34 21.48 -10.59
N LEU A 396 1.24 22.48 -10.63
CA LEU A 396 2.66 22.22 -10.43
C LEU A 396 2.92 21.66 -9.02
N GLU A 397 2.24 22.20 -8.01
CA GLU A 397 2.36 21.73 -6.63
C GLU A 397 1.97 20.26 -6.50
N GLU A 398 0.88 19.86 -7.15
CA GLU A 398 0.43 18.48 -7.16
C GLU A 398 1.42 17.57 -7.90
N LEU A 399 1.98 18.01 -9.03
CA LEU A 399 2.99 17.24 -9.76
C LEU A 399 4.25 16.99 -8.93
N PHE A 400 4.73 18.00 -8.19
CA PHE A 400 5.89 17.84 -7.31
C PHE A 400 5.56 17.09 -6.01
N LEU A 401 4.31 17.16 -5.54
CA LEU A 401 3.85 16.34 -4.42
C LEU A 401 4.00 14.84 -4.72
N LEU A 402 3.77 14.40 -5.97
CA LEU A 402 3.88 12.98 -6.36
C LEU A 402 5.25 12.37 -6.05
N GLU A 403 6.33 13.14 -6.06
CA GLU A 403 7.68 12.66 -5.70
C GLU A 403 7.73 12.15 -4.24
N GLN A 404 6.95 12.76 -3.36
CA GLN A 404 6.91 12.46 -1.93
C GLN A 404 5.95 11.33 -1.55
N LEU A 405 5.15 10.88 -2.51
CA LEU A 405 4.17 9.82 -2.33
C LEU A 405 4.76 8.43 -2.54
N ASP A 406 3.97 7.41 -2.22
CA ASP A 406 4.33 6.00 -2.44
C ASP A 406 4.48 5.70 -3.95
N PRO A 407 5.65 5.22 -4.41
CA PRO A 407 5.92 5.02 -5.85
C PRO A 407 5.01 4.01 -6.53
N THR A 408 4.61 2.95 -5.83
CA THR A 408 3.75 1.91 -6.39
C THR A 408 2.33 2.43 -6.60
N GLU A 409 1.79 3.17 -5.64
CA GLU A 409 0.49 3.82 -5.81
C GLU A 409 0.55 4.94 -6.88
N VAL A 410 1.63 5.71 -6.95
CA VAL A 410 1.86 6.71 -8.02
C VAL A 410 1.94 6.06 -9.40
N SER A 411 2.55 4.88 -9.51
CA SER A 411 2.66 4.14 -10.77
C SER A 411 1.29 3.75 -11.33
N ARG A 412 0.41 3.22 -10.47
CA ARG A 412 -0.98 2.90 -10.84
C ARG A 412 -1.74 4.14 -11.27
N PHE A 413 -1.68 5.19 -10.45
CA PHE A 413 -2.34 6.46 -10.73
C PHE A 413 -1.88 7.08 -12.05
N ALA A 414 -0.57 7.17 -12.28
CA ALA A 414 -0.02 7.83 -13.46
C ALA A 414 -0.49 7.14 -14.74
N GLY A 415 -0.51 5.80 -14.76
CA GLY A 415 -1.06 5.04 -15.89
C GLY A 415 -2.53 5.38 -16.17
N GLU A 416 -3.38 5.39 -15.15
CA GLU A 416 -4.80 5.74 -15.31
C GLU A 416 -5.01 7.21 -15.71
N TYR A 417 -4.27 8.12 -15.08
CA TYR A 417 -4.39 9.55 -15.27
C TYR A 417 -4.08 9.98 -16.71
N VAL A 418 -3.00 9.46 -17.33
CA VAL A 418 -2.62 9.85 -18.71
C VAL A 418 -3.62 9.41 -19.78
N LEU A 419 -4.46 8.42 -19.46
CA LEU A 419 -5.57 8.01 -20.33
C LEU A 419 -6.81 8.89 -20.12
N LEU A 420 -6.99 9.43 -18.92
CA LEU A 420 -8.20 10.14 -18.51
C LEU A 420 -8.13 11.65 -18.79
N VAL A 421 -6.96 12.25 -18.62
CA VAL A 421 -6.73 13.69 -18.79
C VAL A 421 -5.83 13.92 -20.01
N ASP A 422 -6.08 14.98 -20.78
CA ASP A 422 -5.24 15.34 -21.93
C ASP A 422 -3.91 15.96 -21.48
N ASP A 423 -2.83 15.65 -22.21
CA ASP A 423 -1.54 16.29 -21.95
C ASP A 423 -1.60 17.78 -22.29
N GLN A 424 -0.91 18.60 -21.49
CA GLN A 424 -0.83 20.03 -21.66
C GLN A 424 0.55 20.55 -21.32
N ALA A 425 1.02 21.50 -22.12
CA ALA A 425 2.25 22.22 -21.83
C ALA A 425 2.15 22.94 -20.48
N ILE A 426 3.29 23.00 -19.78
CA ILE A 426 3.41 23.81 -18.58
C ILE A 426 3.90 25.20 -19.03
N PRO A 427 3.19 26.29 -18.69
CA PRO A 427 3.64 27.63 -19.03
C PRO A 427 5.04 27.94 -18.44
N GLU A 428 5.94 28.53 -19.24
CA GLU A 428 7.32 28.80 -18.81
C GLU A 428 7.40 29.73 -17.59
N ASP A 429 6.51 30.71 -17.53
CA ASP A 429 6.38 31.64 -16.40
C ASP A 429 5.95 30.92 -15.13
N ALA A 430 5.00 29.99 -15.22
CA ALA A 430 4.57 29.15 -14.10
C ALA A 430 5.71 28.24 -13.61
N ALA A 431 6.44 27.60 -14.53
CA ALA A 431 7.58 26.76 -14.19
C ALA A 431 8.70 27.56 -13.49
N ARG A 432 9.03 28.75 -14.01
CA ARG A 432 10.04 29.65 -13.41
C ARG A 432 9.61 30.21 -12.06
N ALA A 433 8.33 30.53 -11.89
CA ALA A 433 7.80 31.00 -10.61
C ALA A 433 7.92 29.90 -9.54
N TYR A 434 7.71 28.65 -9.92
CA TYR A 434 7.67 27.53 -8.98
C TYR A 434 9.07 26.99 -8.59
N VAL A 435 9.98 26.85 -9.56
CA VAL A 435 11.35 26.34 -9.31
C VAL A 435 12.28 27.44 -8.74
N GLY A 436 11.81 28.68 -8.68
CA GLY A 436 12.62 29.86 -8.44
C GLY A 436 13.33 30.31 -9.73
N ARG A 437 13.81 31.56 -9.77
CA ARG A 437 14.56 32.10 -10.92
C ARG A 437 15.67 31.11 -11.31
N PRO A 438 15.79 30.70 -12.58
CA PRO A 438 16.94 29.90 -13.00
C PRO A 438 18.22 30.69 -12.69
N PRO A 439 19.31 30.04 -12.27
CA PRO A 439 20.61 30.70 -12.30
C PRO A 439 20.86 31.21 -13.73
N THR A 440 21.50 32.37 -13.80
CA THR A 440 21.76 33.21 -14.98
C THR A 440 22.06 32.44 -16.28
N PRO A 441 21.73 33.01 -17.46
CA PRO A 441 21.98 32.35 -18.73
C PRO A 441 23.49 32.17 -18.95
N GLY A 442 23.93 30.92 -19.03
CA GLY A 442 25.32 30.56 -19.28
C GLY A 442 25.75 29.36 -18.43
N HIS A 443 25.66 28.16 -19.01
CA HIS A 443 26.26 26.93 -18.51
C HIS A 443 25.78 26.43 -17.14
N ASN A 444 24.60 25.80 -17.12
CA ASN A 444 24.33 24.74 -16.14
C ASN A 444 23.66 23.54 -16.83
N PRO A 445 24.31 22.36 -16.95
CA PRO A 445 23.73 21.18 -17.59
C PRO A 445 22.42 20.72 -16.91
N MET A 446 22.22 21.05 -15.63
CA MET A 446 20.97 20.80 -14.91
C MET A 446 19.78 21.61 -15.43
N GLY A 447 19.98 22.79 -16.02
CA GLY A 447 18.89 23.63 -16.54
C GLY A 447 18.13 22.97 -17.69
N SER A 448 18.88 22.39 -18.65
CA SER A 448 18.30 21.68 -19.80
C SER A 448 17.49 20.43 -19.42
N LEU A 449 17.83 19.80 -18.30
CA LEU A 449 17.09 18.65 -17.76
C LEU A 449 15.74 19.07 -17.21
N TYR A 450 15.68 20.20 -16.48
CA TYR A 450 14.42 20.73 -15.98
C TYR A 450 13.52 21.23 -17.12
N ASP A 451 14.09 21.86 -18.15
CA ASP A 451 13.32 22.33 -19.31
C ASP A 451 12.65 21.18 -20.06
N SER A 452 13.32 20.03 -20.19
CA SER A 452 12.73 18.87 -20.86
C SER A 452 11.65 18.18 -20.02
N VAL A 453 11.82 18.13 -18.70
CA VAL A 453 10.87 17.48 -17.78
C VAL A 453 9.62 18.32 -17.58
N LEU A 454 9.78 19.65 -17.49
CA LEU A 454 8.68 20.60 -17.31
C LEU A 454 8.06 21.06 -18.62
N ALA A 455 8.30 20.35 -19.73
CA ALA A 455 7.71 20.67 -21.02
C ALA A 455 6.20 20.44 -21.04
N SER A 456 5.74 19.36 -20.42
CA SER A 456 4.33 19.02 -20.29
C SER A 456 4.05 18.30 -18.96
N ARG A 457 2.77 18.29 -18.57
CA ARG A 457 2.34 17.62 -17.34
C ARG A 457 2.57 16.12 -17.42
N HIS A 458 2.24 15.49 -18.55
CA HIS A 458 2.54 14.07 -18.72
C HIS A 458 4.04 13.81 -18.87
N GLY A 459 4.81 14.76 -19.40
CA GLY A 459 6.28 14.71 -19.39
C GLY A 459 6.83 14.56 -17.97
N MET A 460 6.39 15.39 -17.04
CA MET A 460 6.77 15.30 -15.62
C MET A 460 6.35 13.96 -15.00
N LEU A 461 5.13 13.48 -15.27
CA LEU A 461 4.69 12.16 -14.81
C LEU A 461 5.57 11.03 -15.36
N CYS A 462 5.90 11.07 -16.65
CA CYS A 462 6.77 10.07 -17.28
C CYS A 462 8.18 10.13 -16.69
N PHE A 463 8.70 11.31 -16.35
CA PHE A 463 9.98 11.44 -15.67
C PHE A 463 9.96 10.81 -14.27
N LEU A 464 8.90 11.03 -13.48
CA LEU A 464 8.73 10.37 -12.17
C LEU A 464 8.64 8.85 -12.31
N LEU A 465 7.88 8.35 -13.30
CA LEU A 465 7.82 6.92 -13.63
C LEU A 465 9.18 6.35 -14.04
N ALA A 466 9.96 7.12 -14.81
CA ALA A 466 11.29 6.71 -15.22
C ALA A 466 12.24 6.58 -14.01
N LEU A 467 12.17 7.49 -13.03
CA LEU A 467 12.96 7.44 -11.81
C LEU A 467 12.57 6.26 -10.90
N ASP A 468 11.31 6.24 -10.46
CA ASP A 468 10.87 5.40 -9.34
C ASP A 468 9.64 4.54 -9.64
N GLY A 469 9.10 4.61 -10.86
CA GLY A 469 7.91 3.86 -11.24
C GLY A 469 8.10 2.34 -11.25
N ASP A 470 7.00 1.61 -11.25
CA ASP A 470 7.00 0.15 -11.33
C ASP A 470 6.11 -0.36 -12.47
N LYS A 471 6.09 -1.68 -12.66
CA LYS A 471 5.31 -2.33 -13.72
C LYS A 471 3.81 -2.08 -13.66
N ALA A 472 3.27 -1.60 -12.53
CA ALA A 472 1.84 -1.33 -12.41
C ALA A 472 1.38 -0.18 -13.32
N ALA A 473 2.30 0.71 -13.74
CA ALA A 473 1.99 1.77 -14.72
C ALA A 473 1.85 1.24 -16.16
N MET A 474 2.51 0.12 -16.48
CA MET A 474 2.75 -0.30 -17.87
C MET A 474 1.48 -0.56 -18.69
N PRO A 475 0.45 -1.28 -18.19
CA PRO A 475 -0.72 -1.58 -19.01
C PRO A 475 -1.39 -0.33 -19.59
N ASN A 476 -1.50 0.75 -18.80
CA ASN A 476 -2.13 1.98 -19.26
C ASN A 476 -1.15 2.95 -19.92
N LEU A 477 0.12 2.96 -19.53
CA LEU A 477 1.16 3.72 -20.22
C LEU A 477 1.31 3.27 -21.68
N LEU A 478 1.33 1.95 -21.93
CA LEU A 478 1.40 1.40 -23.28
C LEU A 478 0.17 1.77 -24.12
N ARG A 479 -1.03 1.67 -23.53
CA ARG A 479 -2.27 2.12 -24.20
C ARG A 479 -2.26 3.62 -24.51
N ALA A 480 -1.65 4.44 -23.65
CA ALA A 480 -1.52 5.87 -23.87
C ALA A 480 -0.53 6.19 -24.99
N LEU A 481 0.56 5.42 -25.11
CA LEU A 481 1.52 5.49 -26.20
C LEU A 481 0.85 5.14 -27.54
N GLU A 482 0.12 4.03 -27.60
CA GLU A 482 -0.62 3.61 -28.80
C GLU A 482 -1.65 4.64 -29.25
N LYS A 483 -2.32 5.31 -28.30
CA LYS A 483 -3.30 6.36 -28.55
C LYS A 483 -2.69 7.74 -28.79
N ASN A 484 -1.36 7.87 -28.82
CA ASN A 484 -0.66 9.15 -28.98
C ASN A 484 -1.15 10.24 -28.01
N ARG A 485 -1.31 9.90 -26.72
CA ARG A 485 -1.85 10.79 -25.67
C ARG A 485 -0.86 11.85 -25.17
N PHE A 486 0.39 11.83 -25.65
CA PHE A 486 1.47 12.67 -25.16
C PHE A 486 1.81 13.76 -26.16
N LEU A 487 2.15 14.96 -25.67
CA LEU A 487 2.66 16.00 -26.54
C LEU A 487 3.99 15.57 -27.19
N PRO A 488 4.23 15.92 -28.46
CA PRO A 488 5.47 15.59 -29.13
C PRO A 488 6.66 16.36 -28.53
N PRO A 489 7.89 15.83 -28.64
CA PRO A 489 9.10 16.53 -28.22
C PRO A 489 9.28 17.83 -29.02
N THR A 490 9.91 18.83 -28.38
CA THR A 490 10.20 20.14 -28.98
C THR A 490 11.69 20.44 -28.94
N ALA A 491 12.15 21.51 -29.59
CA ALA A 491 13.55 21.91 -29.54
C ALA A 491 14.05 22.22 -28.10
N LYS A 492 13.17 22.70 -27.21
CA LYS A 492 13.49 22.96 -25.80
C LYS A 492 13.36 21.72 -24.92
N ALA A 493 12.59 20.74 -25.37
CA ALA A 493 12.32 19.49 -24.67
C ALA A 493 12.44 18.30 -25.63
N PRO A 494 13.68 17.93 -26.00
CA PRO A 494 13.91 16.98 -27.10
C PRO A 494 13.64 15.52 -26.73
N HIS A 495 13.44 15.21 -25.44
CA HIS A 495 13.33 13.84 -24.94
C HIS A 495 11.93 13.26 -25.18
N ARG A 496 11.87 12.05 -25.71
CA ARG A 496 10.64 11.24 -25.79
C ARG A 496 10.35 10.57 -24.44
N LEU A 497 10.03 11.37 -23.43
CA LEU A 497 9.83 10.92 -22.04
C LEU A 497 8.89 9.71 -21.87
N PRO A 498 7.77 9.58 -22.61
CA PRO A 498 6.90 8.41 -22.49
C PRO A 498 7.59 7.08 -22.86
N TRP A 499 8.42 7.09 -23.90
CA TRP A 499 9.21 5.92 -24.30
C TRP A 499 10.35 5.66 -23.33
N ILE A 500 11.02 6.71 -22.87
CA ILE A 500 12.09 6.62 -21.87
C ILE A 500 11.55 6.01 -20.56
N ALA A 501 10.37 6.42 -20.10
CA ALA A 501 9.71 5.87 -18.92
C ALA A 501 9.41 4.38 -19.08
N ALA A 502 8.80 3.99 -20.21
CA ALA A 502 8.47 2.59 -20.48
C ALA A 502 9.72 1.70 -20.56
N LEU A 503 10.80 2.18 -21.18
CA LEU A 503 12.09 1.47 -21.24
C LEU A 503 12.77 1.39 -19.87
N ALA A 504 12.73 2.45 -19.08
CA ALA A 504 13.31 2.48 -17.73
C ALA A 504 12.57 1.50 -16.79
N ILE A 505 11.24 1.49 -16.81
CA ILE A 505 10.44 0.52 -16.05
C ILE A 505 10.74 -0.90 -16.52
N ALA A 506 10.81 -1.14 -17.83
CA ALA A 506 11.21 -2.45 -18.33
C ALA A 506 12.59 -2.82 -17.75
N ALA A 507 13.62 -2.02 -17.96
CA ALA A 507 14.97 -2.32 -17.47
C ALA A 507 15.01 -2.64 -15.96
N ARG A 508 14.28 -1.88 -15.13
CA ARG A 508 14.30 -1.97 -13.66
C ARG A 508 13.36 -3.04 -13.07
N ASP A 509 12.12 -3.14 -13.55
CA ASP A 509 11.05 -4.00 -13.00
C ASP A 509 10.31 -4.74 -14.14
N PRO A 510 10.90 -5.82 -14.70
CA PRO A 510 10.26 -6.64 -15.73
C PRO A 510 8.92 -7.23 -15.26
N TRP A 511 7.98 -7.34 -16.19
CA TRP A 511 6.68 -7.99 -16.00
C TRP A 511 6.49 -9.16 -16.97
N PRO A 512 5.53 -10.07 -16.73
CA PRO A 512 5.21 -11.14 -17.67
C PRO A 512 4.86 -10.57 -19.05
N GLY A 513 5.67 -10.90 -20.06
CA GLY A 513 5.52 -10.37 -21.43
C GLY A 513 6.36 -9.13 -21.75
N SER A 514 7.19 -8.61 -20.83
CA SER A 514 8.05 -7.46 -21.14
C SER A 514 9.05 -7.74 -22.26
N ASP A 515 9.57 -8.96 -22.36
CA ASP A 515 10.47 -9.35 -23.47
C ASP A 515 9.72 -9.40 -24.81
N ALA A 516 8.50 -9.95 -24.80
CA ALA A 516 7.63 -9.99 -25.98
C ALA A 516 7.22 -8.58 -26.44
N TRP A 517 7.12 -7.62 -25.51
CA TRP A 517 6.92 -6.20 -25.82
C TRP A 517 8.18 -5.51 -26.36
N LEU A 518 9.36 -5.80 -25.79
CA LEU A 518 10.63 -5.21 -26.26
C LEU A 518 11.02 -5.69 -27.67
N ALA A 519 10.76 -6.96 -27.99
CA ALA A 519 11.16 -7.57 -29.24
C ALA A 519 10.72 -6.80 -30.51
N PRO A 520 9.43 -6.46 -30.71
CA PRO A 520 9.01 -5.67 -31.87
C PRO A 520 9.56 -4.24 -31.87
N LEU A 521 10.00 -3.71 -30.71
CA LEU A 521 10.61 -2.38 -30.66
C LEU A 521 12.01 -2.34 -31.27
N VAL A 522 12.72 -3.49 -31.36
CA VAL A 522 14.06 -3.58 -31.97
C VAL A 522 14.08 -3.04 -33.41
N GLU A 523 12.95 -3.14 -34.10
CA GLU A 523 12.78 -2.62 -35.46
C GLU A 523 12.70 -1.09 -35.55
N LYS A 524 12.39 -0.41 -34.44
CA LYS A 524 12.18 1.04 -34.40
C LYS A 524 13.49 1.82 -34.50
N THR A 525 13.50 2.82 -35.37
CA THR A 525 14.65 3.72 -35.62
C THR A 525 14.48 5.08 -34.93
N ASP A 526 13.38 5.30 -34.22
CA ASP A 526 13.07 6.58 -33.60
C ASP A 526 14.17 6.96 -32.59
N ALA A 527 14.72 8.17 -32.73
CA ALA A 527 15.60 8.73 -31.72
C ALA A 527 14.80 9.03 -30.43
N LEU A 528 15.34 8.62 -29.29
CA LEU A 528 14.80 8.96 -27.96
C LEU A 528 15.02 10.44 -27.62
N ILE A 529 16.00 11.08 -28.28
CA ILE A 529 16.33 12.51 -28.14
C ILE A 529 16.32 13.12 -29.54
N VAL A 530 15.35 14.00 -29.80
CA VAL A 530 15.16 14.62 -31.13
C VAL A 530 16.15 15.76 -31.35
N GLY A 531 16.72 15.84 -32.56
CA GLY A 531 17.62 16.94 -32.95
C GLY A 531 19.05 16.82 -32.40
N ARG A 532 19.45 15.64 -31.92
CA ARG A 532 20.81 15.35 -31.42
C ARG A 532 21.46 14.25 -32.26
N GLU A 533 22.74 14.40 -32.57
CA GLU A 533 23.55 13.37 -33.22
C GLU A 533 24.93 13.27 -32.53
N PRO A 534 25.39 12.08 -32.09
CA PRO A 534 24.64 10.82 -32.06
C PRO A 534 23.53 10.84 -31.00
N ALA A 535 22.33 10.34 -31.34
CA ALA A 535 21.25 10.11 -30.38
C ALA A 535 21.09 8.63 -30.04
N PRO A 536 20.60 8.30 -28.82
CA PRO A 536 20.13 6.96 -28.52
C PRO A 536 18.83 6.66 -29.29
N GLU A 537 18.71 5.45 -29.81
CA GLU A 537 17.58 4.95 -30.59
C GLU A 537 16.67 4.07 -29.72
N LEU A 538 15.36 4.14 -29.96
CA LEU A 538 14.35 3.32 -29.29
C LEU A 538 14.65 1.83 -29.47
N GLY A 539 14.86 1.37 -30.72
CA GLY A 539 15.07 -0.04 -30.99
C GLY A 539 16.40 -0.58 -30.49
N ALA A 540 17.49 0.20 -30.59
CA ALA A 540 18.78 -0.20 -30.03
C ALA A 540 18.75 -0.27 -28.50
N THR A 541 18.05 0.66 -27.84
CA THR A 541 17.89 0.64 -26.37
C THR A 541 17.01 -0.54 -25.93
N ALA A 542 15.92 -0.83 -26.64
CA ALA A 542 15.10 -2.01 -26.39
C ALA A 542 15.89 -3.32 -26.57
N ALA A 543 16.68 -3.41 -27.63
CA ALA A 543 17.59 -4.55 -27.89
C ALA A 543 18.59 -4.73 -26.75
N ALA A 544 19.20 -3.64 -26.27
CA ALA A 544 20.15 -3.69 -25.17
C ALA A 544 19.52 -4.24 -23.88
N ILE A 545 18.31 -3.78 -23.53
CA ILE A 545 17.58 -4.29 -22.36
C ILE A 545 17.27 -5.78 -22.51
N LEU A 546 16.79 -6.20 -23.69
CA LEU A 546 16.43 -7.59 -23.98
C LEU A 546 17.65 -8.53 -23.86
N LEU A 547 18.78 -8.13 -24.45
CA LEU A 547 20.04 -8.89 -24.43
C LEU A 547 20.67 -8.94 -23.03
N ALA A 548 20.73 -7.80 -22.33
CA ALA A 548 21.32 -7.71 -20.99
C ALA A 548 20.61 -8.63 -19.99
N ARG A 549 19.28 -8.74 -20.08
CA ARG A 549 18.49 -9.66 -19.24
C ARG A 549 18.81 -11.14 -19.46
N ARG A 550 19.37 -11.50 -20.62
CA ARG A 550 19.81 -12.85 -20.96
C ARG A 550 21.31 -13.06 -20.76
N GLY A 551 22.01 -12.07 -20.21
CA GLY A 551 23.45 -12.15 -19.94
C GLY A 551 24.33 -12.03 -21.18
N GLU A 552 23.79 -11.48 -22.28
CA GLU A 552 24.52 -11.34 -23.54
C GLU A 552 25.44 -10.12 -23.56
N GLU A 553 26.57 -10.23 -24.26
CA GLU A 553 27.52 -9.13 -24.42
C GLU A 553 27.07 -8.14 -25.51
N LEU A 554 26.55 -6.98 -25.09
CA LEU A 554 25.98 -5.96 -25.97
C LEU A 554 26.88 -5.53 -27.15
N PRO A 555 28.22 -5.37 -26.99
CA PRO A 555 29.10 -4.98 -28.10
C PRO A 555 29.13 -6.01 -29.24
N LEU A 556 28.96 -7.31 -28.97
CA LEU A 556 28.92 -8.35 -30.01
C LEU A 556 27.73 -8.14 -30.97
N PHE A 557 26.63 -7.60 -30.43
CA PHE A 557 25.43 -7.25 -31.18
C PHE A 557 25.51 -5.86 -31.81
N GLY A 558 26.67 -5.18 -31.77
CA GLY A 558 26.88 -3.89 -32.41
C GLY A 558 26.13 -2.75 -31.74
N LEU A 559 25.82 -2.88 -30.45
CA LEU A 559 25.19 -1.85 -29.63
C LEU A 559 26.25 -0.96 -29.00
N LYS A 560 26.15 0.35 -29.24
CA LYS A 560 27.04 1.36 -28.65
C LYS A 560 26.24 2.25 -27.71
N ALA A 561 26.69 2.37 -26.47
CA ALA A 561 26.10 3.28 -25.49
C ALA A 561 26.26 4.75 -25.94
N VAL A 562 25.22 5.54 -25.71
CA VAL A 562 25.20 6.98 -25.96
C VAL A 562 24.92 7.68 -24.64
N ALA A 563 25.89 8.48 -24.18
CA ALA A 563 25.78 9.22 -22.93
C ALA A 563 24.72 10.32 -23.03
N ASP A 564 23.86 10.38 -22.02
CA ASP A 564 22.87 11.44 -21.88
C ASP A 564 22.60 11.72 -20.39
N PRO A 565 22.70 12.97 -19.93
CA PRO A 565 22.53 13.30 -18.52
C PRO A 565 21.14 12.94 -17.95
N LEU A 566 20.07 12.98 -18.77
CA LEU A 566 18.73 12.60 -18.31
C LEU A 566 18.66 11.09 -18.13
N LEU A 567 19.13 10.34 -19.12
CA LEU A 567 19.16 8.87 -19.07
C LEU A 567 20.03 8.36 -17.91
N GLU A 568 21.21 8.96 -17.72
CA GLU A 568 22.10 8.65 -16.59
C GLU A 568 21.41 8.88 -15.24
N ARG A 569 20.69 9.99 -15.09
CA ARG A 569 19.95 10.32 -13.85
C ARG A 569 18.86 9.31 -13.51
N ILE A 570 18.19 8.76 -14.50
CA ILE A 570 17.13 7.74 -14.31
C ILE A 570 17.68 6.30 -14.29
N GLY A 571 19.01 6.13 -14.36
CA GLY A 571 19.64 4.82 -14.39
C GLY A 571 19.39 4.01 -15.67
N LEU A 572 19.03 4.67 -16.78
CA LEU A 572 18.86 4.04 -18.08
C LEU A 572 20.08 4.35 -18.96
N THR A 573 20.64 3.35 -19.63
CA THR A 573 21.67 3.60 -20.66
C THR A 573 20.99 3.58 -22.04
N GLY A 574 21.11 4.68 -22.77
CA GLY A 574 20.66 4.75 -24.17
C GLY A 574 21.67 4.09 -25.10
N TYR A 575 21.19 3.43 -26.15
CA TYR A 575 22.04 2.76 -27.15
C TYR A 575 21.69 3.18 -28.57
N ARG A 576 22.64 2.98 -29.49
CA ARG A 576 22.43 3.02 -30.94
C ARG A 576 23.08 1.81 -31.60
N PHE A 577 22.61 1.42 -32.78
CA PHE A 577 23.29 0.43 -33.60
C PHE A 577 24.51 1.07 -34.28
N ALA A 578 25.67 0.40 -34.18
CA ALA A 578 26.91 0.88 -34.77
C ALA A 578 26.97 0.66 -36.28
N PHE A 579 26.22 -0.32 -36.81
CA PHE A 579 26.18 -0.65 -38.23
C PHE A 579 24.82 -1.24 -38.64
N PRO A 580 24.41 -1.15 -39.92
CA PRO A 580 23.05 -1.50 -40.37
C PRO A 580 22.60 -2.93 -40.02
N ASP A 581 23.50 -3.91 -40.16
CA ASP A 581 23.18 -5.33 -39.95
C ASP A 581 23.08 -5.73 -38.47
N ALA A 582 23.51 -4.83 -37.56
CA ALA A 582 23.50 -5.09 -36.12
C ALA A 582 22.10 -5.42 -35.60
N ARG A 583 21.08 -4.71 -36.11
CA ARG A 583 19.68 -4.95 -35.79
C ARG A 583 19.22 -6.34 -36.18
N GLN A 584 19.54 -6.77 -37.41
CA GLN A 584 19.11 -8.06 -37.92
C GLN A 584 19.68 -9.21 -37.09
N ARG A 585 20.92 -9.07 -36.59
CA ARG A 585 21.53 -10.04 -35.68
C ARG A 585 20.76 -10.19 -34.37
N VAL A 586 20.27 -9.09 -33.79
CA VAL A 586 19.42 -9.16 -32.58
C VAL A 586 18.10 -9.87 -32.87
N LEU A 587 17.44 -9.56 -34.00
CA LEU A 587 16.18 -10.20 -34.38
C LEU A 587 16.34 -11.71 -34.64
N GLN A 588 17.43 -12.11 -35.29
CA GLN A 588 17.78 -13.51 -35.51
C GLN A 588 18.06 -14.23 -34.19
N TRP A 589 18.85 -13.61 -33.31
CA TRP A 589 19.10 -14.13 -31.97
C TRP A 589 17.80 -14.31 -31.19
N TRP A 590 16.91 -13.31 -31.18
CA TRP A 590 15.64 -13.41 -30.46
C TRP A 590 14.78 -14.56 -30.99
N SER A 591 14.66 -14.69 -32.31
CA SER A 591 13.89 -15.76 -32.95
C SER A 591 14.39 -17.15 -32.57
N ALA A 592 15.71 -17.33 -32.40
CA ALA A 592 16.31 -18.59 -31.96
C ALA A 592 16.07 -18.91 -30.47
N HIS A 593 15.76 -17.89 -29.66
CA HIS A 593 15.62 -17.99 -28.19
C HIS A 593 14.17 -17.86 -27.71
N GLN A 594 13.19 -17.79 -28.62
CA GLN A 594 11.78 -17.86 -28.25
C GLN A 594 11.45 -19.23 -27.64
N PRO A 595 10.66 -19.27 -26.55
CA PRO A 595 10.14 -20.54 -26.05
C PRO A 595 9.32 -21.19 -27.17
N LYS A 596 9.76 -22.36 -27.63
CA LYS A 596 9.01 -23.13 -28.62
C LYS A 596 7.63 -23.44 -28.02
N PRO A 597 6.52 -23.18 -28.74
CA PRO A 597 5.23 -23.64 -28.27
C PRO A 597 5.31 -25.16 -28.10
N PHE A 598 4.89 -25.66 -26.92
CA PHE A 598 4.75 -27.10 -26.72
C PHE A 598 3.79 -27.63 -27.79
N PRO A 599 4.17 -28.68 -28.54
CA PRO A 599 3.33 -29.26 -29.58
C PRO A 599 2.02 -29.84 -29.03
#